data_AF-A0A3D1R3E0-F1
#
_entry.id   AF-A0A3D1R3E0-F1
#
_cell.length_a   1.000
_cell.length_b   1.000
_cell.length_c   1.000
_cell.angle_alpha   90.00
_cell.angle_beta   90.00
_cell.angle_gamma   90.00
#
_symmetry.space_group_name_H-M   'P 1'
#
loop_
_entity.id
_entity.type
_entity.pdbx_description
1 polymer ?
#
loop_
_entity_poly.entity_id
_entity_poly.type
_entity_poly.pdbx_seq_one_letter_code
_entity_poly.pdbx_strand_id
1 'polypeptide(L)'
;MEMVFLEIVFDAGDLSRSGSDRDAIETALDKALSDAGLGVVTGGGTGRYASIVEVEIYDSSKLEQGLQLIRRTLTSANAPPSTLIKGSQPEKLVIRLG
;
A
#
# COMPACT_ATOMS: atom_id res chain seq x y z
N MET A 1 -2.68 -18.03 9.97
CA MET A 1 -2.61 -16.57 9.77
C MET A 1 -2.53 -16.37 8.28
N GLU A 2 -3.52 -15.72 7.70
CA GLU A 2 -3.56 -15.42 6.29
C GLU A 2 -3.09 -13.99 6.11
N MET A 3 -2.11 -13.78 5.23
CA MET A 3 -1.62 -12.43 4.92
C MET A 3 -2.62 -11.73 4.01
N VAL A 4 -2.73 -10.41 4.15
CA VAL A 4 -3.59 -9.60 3.28
C VAL A 4 -2.72 -8.70 2.42
N PHE A 5 -2.90 -8.78 1.11
CA PHE A 5 -2.20 -7.96 0.13
C PHE A 5 -3.04 -6.74 -0.18
N LEU A 6 -2.44 -5.56 -0.08
CA LEU A 6 -3.05 -4.28 -0.37
C LEU A 6 -2.24 -3.56 -1.44
N GLU A 7 -2.94 -2.94 -2.38
CA GLU A 7 -2.36 -2.01 -3.35
C GLU A 7 -2.83 -0.59 -3.00
N ILE A 8 -1.89 0.30 -2.74
CA ILE A 8 -2.15 1.73 -2.57
C ILE A 8 -1.86 2.41 -3.90
N VAL A 9 -2.86 3.09 -4.45
CA VAL A 9 -2.80 3.67 -5.80
C VAL A 9 -2.90 5.18 -5.74
N PHE A 10 -1.94 5.84 -6.37
CA PHE A 10 -1.89 7.28 -6.54
C PHE A 10 -2.13 7.62 -8.01
N ASP A 11 -3.06 8.53 -8.31
CA ASP A 11 -3.12 9.16 -9.63
C ASP A 11 -1.84 9.98 -9.86
N ALA A 12 -1.15 9.75 -10.98
CA ALA A 12 0.15 10.38 -11.24
C ALA A 12 0.03 11.90 -11.39
N GLY A 13 -1.09 12.40 -11.93
CA GLY A 13 -1.34 13.83 -12.09
C GLY A 13 -1.61 14.51 -10.75
N ASP A 14 -2.39 13.88 -9.87
CA ASP A 14 -2.66 14.40 -8.54
C ASP A 14 -1.42 14.35 -7.64
N LEU A 15 -0.63 13.27 -7.72
CA LEU A 15 0.63 13.12 -6.97
C LEU A 15 1.65 14.21 -7.34
N SER A 16 1.78 14.49 -8.64
CA SER A 16 2.62 15.60 -9.11
C SER A 16 2.09 16.96 -8.67
N ARG A 17 0.76 17.18 -8.68
CA ARG A 17 0.13 18.45 -8.29
C ARG A 17 0.20 18.72 -6.80
N SER A 18 0.14 17.68 -5.96
CA SER A 18 0.25 17.81 -4.51
C SER A 18 1.69 18.09 -4.06
N GLY A 19 2.68 17.88 -4.94
CA GLY A 19 4.10 17.95 -4.61
C GLY A 19 4.54 16.83 -3.68
N SER A 20 3.76 15.77 -3.58
CA SER A 20 4.03 14.63 -2.69
C SER A 20 5.02 13.69 -3.35
N ASP A 21 5.97 13.20 -2.58
CA ASP A 21 6.97 12.25 -3.04
C ASP A 21 6.50 10.82 -2.75
N ARG A 22 6.35 10.01 -3.81
CA ARG A 22 5.92 8.62 -3.69
C ARG A 22 6.88 7.81 -2.83
N ASP A 23 8.19 7.99 -3.03
CA ASP A 23 9.21 7.18 -2.38
C ASP A 23 9.30 7.55 -0.88
N ALA A 24 9.05 8.82 -0.56
CA ALA A 24 8.91 9.26 0.82
C ALA A 24 7.65 8.67 1.49
N ILE A 25 6.51 8.61 0.78
CA ILE A 25 5.29 7.97 1.26
C ILE A 25 5.53 6.48 1.50
N GLU A 26 6.18 5.78 0.56
CA GLU A 26 6.54 4.37 0.66
C GLU A 26 7.40 4.10 1.90
N THR A 27 8.45 4.89 2.08
CA THR A 27 9.33 4.80 3.26
C THR A 27 8.56 5.01 4.57
N ALA A 28 7.64 5.98 4.59
CA ALA A 28 6.83 6.27 5.78
C ALA A 28 5.86 5.12 6.10
N LEU A 29 5.24 4.51 5.08
CA LEU A 29 4.36 3.36 5.22
C LEU A 29 5.11 2.15 5.76
N ASP A 30 6.25 1.83 5.15
CA ASP A 30 7.06 0.67 5.55
C ASP A 30 7.50 0.78 7.01
N LYS A 31 8.03 1.96 7.38
CA LYS A 31 8.43 2.24 8.76
C LYS A 31 7.26 2.12 9.73
N ALA A 32 6.12 2.73 9.44
CA ALA A 32 4.97 2.72 10.34
C ALA A 32 4.44 1.30 10.57
N LEU A 33 4.29 0.53 9.50
CA LEU A 33 3.76 -0.84 9.56
C LEU A 33 4.73 -1.80 10.27
N SER A 34 6.02 -1.66 9.97
CA SER A 34 7.09 -2.46 10.59
C SER A 34 7.24 -2.16 12.08
N ASP A 35 7.30 -0.87 12.48
CA ASP A 35 7.40 -0.45 13.89
C ASP A 35 6.19 -0.93 14.70
N ALA A 36 5.00 -1.02 14.08
CA ALA A 36 3.79 -1.51 14.71
C ALA A 36 3.66 -3.06 14.70
N GLY A 37 4.54 -3.77 14.00
CA GLY A 37 4.46 -5.22 13.83
C GLY A 37 3.18 -5.67 13.10
N LEU A 38 2.67 -4.86 12.18
CA LEU A 38 1.42 -5.09 11.46
C LEU A 38 1.64 -5.57 10.03
N GLY A 39 2.73 -5.16 9.40
CA GLY A 39 2.99 -5.44 7.99
C GLY A 39 4.27 -4.80 7.49
N VAL A 40 4.43 -4.79 6.18
CA VAL A 40 5.60 -4.27 5.47
C VAL A 40 5.20 -3.81 4.08
N VAL A 41 5.98 -2.91 3.48
CA VAL A 41 5.90 -2.63 2.05
C VAL A 41 6.70 -3.70 1.30
N THR A 42 6.11 -4.31 0.28
CA THR A 42 6.76 -5.39 -0.49
C THR A 42 7.13 -5.02 -1.91
N GLY A 43 6.61 -3.89 -2.41
CA GLY A 43 6.90 -3.45 -3.76
C GLY A 43 6.15 -2.20 -4.15
N GLY A 44 6.20 -1.91 -5.44
CA GLY A 44 5.58 -0.75 -6.02
C GLY A 44 6.01 -0.55 -7.47
N GLY A 45 5.38 0.41 -8.12
CA GLY A 45 5.63 0.69 -9.53
C GLY A 45 5.10 2.04 -9.94
N THR A 46 5.72 2.64 -10.95
CA THR A 46 5.29 3.92 -11.50
C THR A 46 5.02 3.75 -13.00
N GLY A 47 3.81 4.09 -13.41
CA GLY A 47 3.38 4.14 -14.79
C GLY A 47 2.92 5.54 -15.20
N ARG A 48 2.52 5.67 -16.46
CA ARG A 48 2.10 6.95 -17.06
C ARG A 48 0.95 7.64 -16.32
N TYR A 49 0.04 6.86 -15.74
CA TYR A 49 -1.21 7.36 -15.16
C TYR A 49 -1.32 7.15 -13.65
N ALA A 50 -0.54 6.21 -13.11
CA ALA A 50 -0.61 5.88 -11.69
C ALA A 50 0.77 5.49 -11.15
N SER A 51 0.98 5.75 -9.87
CA SER A 51 2.02 5.10 -9.08
C SER A 51 1.35 4.21 -8.03
N ILE A 52 1.98 3.09 -7.70
CA ILE A 52 1.48 2.14 -6.72
C ILE A 52 2.52 1.81 -5.67
N VAL A 53 2.05 1.51 -4.46
CA VAL A 53 2.82 0.91 -3.36
C VAL A 53 2.07 -0.34 -2.92
N GLU A 54 2.78 -1.45 -2.83
CA GLU A 54 2.25 -2.76 -2.43
C GLU A 54 2.58 -3.02 -0.96
N VAL A 55 1.58 -3.43 -0.19
CA VAL A 55 1.68 -3.63 1.26
C VAL A 55 1.15 -5.01 1.62
N GLU A 56 1.86 -5.69 2.52
CA GLU A 56 1.41 -6.94 3.12
C GLU A 56 1.11 -6.74 4.60
N ILE A 57 -0.10 -7.10 5.02
CA ILE A 57 -0.48 -7.21 6.44
C ILE A 57 -0.31 -8.67 6.86
N TYR A 58 0.50 -8.91 7.89
CA TYR A 58 0.90 -10.28 8.29
C TYR A 58 -0.26 -11.16 8.79
N ASP A 59 -1.32 -10.54 9.30
CA ASP A 59 -2.46 -11.21 9.91
C ASP A 59 -3.76 -10.53 9.51
N SER A 60 -4.62 -11.26 8.79
CA SER A 60 -5.94 -10.78 8.35
C SER A 60 -6.85 -10.34 9.50
N SER A 61 -6.68 -10.86 10.72
CA SER A 61 -7.41 -10.38 11.90
C SER A 61 -7.03 -8.96 12.31
N LYS A 62 -5.85 -8.48 11.89
CA LYS A 62 -5.36 -7.12 12.13
C LYS A 62 -5.59 -6.17 10.96
N LEU A 63 -6.32 -6.60 9.93
CA LEU A 63 -6.56 -5.80 8.73
C LEU A 63 -7.13 -4.41 9.06
N GLU A 64 -8.12 -4.33 9.93
CA GLU A 64 -8.72 -3.04 10.31
C GLU A 64 -7.69 -2.10 10.97
N GLN A 65 -6.87 -2.64 11.87
CA GLN A 65 -5.80 -1.88 12.52
C GLN A 65 -4.74 -1.42 11.49
N GLY A 66 -4.37 -2.28 10.56
CA GLY A 66 -3.48 -1.96 9.44
C GLY A 66 -4.03 -0.84 8.56
N LEU A 67 -5.29 -0.93 8.14
CA LEU A 67 -5.95 0.10 7.33
C LEU A 67 -6.02 1.46 8.05
N GLN A 68 -6.29 1.46 9.35
CA GLN A 68 -6.27 2.71 10.14
C GLN A 68 -4.89 3.34 10.18
N LEU A 69 -3.83 2.53 10.35
CA LEU A 69 -2.45 3.02 10.34
C LEU A 69 -2.06 3.55 8.95
N ILE A 70 -2.33 2.79 7.88
CA ILE A 70 -2.06 3.21 6.50
C ILE A 70 -2.73 4.56 6.22
N ARG A 71 -4.01 4.74 6.56
CA ARG A 71 -4.72 6.01 6.35
C ARG A 71 -4.05 7.17 7.09
N ARG A 72 -3.65 6.98 8.35
CA ARG A 72 -2.96 8.02 9.13
C ARG A 72 -1.60 8.38 8.53
N THR A 73 -0.84 7.39 8.10
CA THR A 73 0.46 7.59 7.47
C THR A 73 0.33 8.33 6.13
N LEU A 74 -0.63 7.93 5.29
CA LEU A 74 -0.93 8.61 4.02
C LEU A 74 -1.31 10.08 4.25
N THR A 75 -2.19 10.38 5.20
CA THR A 75 -2.54 11.76 5.55
C THR A 75 -1.34 12.56 6.03
N SER A 76 -0.51 11.96 6.89
CA SER A 76 0.68 12.64 7.45
C SER A 76 1.76 12.89 6.39
N ALA A 77 1.87 11.99 5.42
CA ALA A 77 2.77 12.12 4.28
C ALA A 77 2.17 12.96 3.12
N ASN A 78 1.05 13.64 3.37
CA ASN A 78 0.36 14.48 2.39
C ASN A 78 0.00 13.74 1.09
N ALA A 79 -0.39 12.47 1.17
CA ALA A 79 -0.86 11.73 0.01
C ALA A 79 -2.10 12.42 -0.62
N PRO A 80 -2.25 12.41 -1.95
CA PRO A 80 -3.40 13.02 -2.61
C PRO A 80 -4.74 12.46 -2.09
N PRO A 81 -5.80 13.28 -1.95
CA PRO A 81 -7.12 12.81 -1.53
C PRO A 81 -7.75 11.76 -2.46
N SER A 82 -7.29 11.68 -3.71
CA SER A 82 -7.69 10.67 -4.69
C SER A 82 -7.03 9.31 -4.50
N THR A 83 -6.13 9.17 -3.51
CA THR A 83 -5.45 7.90 -3.20
C THR A 83 -6.45 6.79 -2.90
N LEU A 84 -6.28 5.64 -3.54
CA LEU A 84 -7.12 4.46 -3.35
C LEU A 84 -6.34 3.38 -2.60
N ILE A 85 -7.03 2.60 -1.77
CA ILE A 85 -6.49 1.38 -1.16
C ILE A 85 -7.36 0.23 -1.66
N LYS A 86 -6.76 -0.70 -2.39
CA LYS A 86 -7.41 -1.89 -2.91
C LYS A 86 -6.94 -3.12 -2.13
N GLY A 87 -7.86 -3.98 -1.74
CA GLY A 87 -7.53 -5.30 -1.23
C GLY A 87 -7.45 -6.31 -2.36
N SER A 88 -6.35 -7.05 -2.44
CA SER A 88 -6.18 -8.17 -3.36
C SER A 88 -6.39 -9.46 -2.58
N GLN A 89 -7.47 -10.18 -2.88
CA GLN A 89 -7.53 -11.59 -2.47
C GLN A 89 -6.82 -12.38 -3.56
N PRO A 90 -5.76 -13.16 -3.24
CA PRO A 90 -5.16 -14.02 -4.24
C PRO A 90 -6.19 -15.05 -4.70
N GLU A 91 -6.56 -15.02 -5.98
CA GLU A 91 -7.16 -16.20 -6.60
C GLU A 91 -6.12 -17.32 -6.52
N LYS A 92 -6.52 -18.47 -5.97
CA LYS A 92 -5.62 -19.62 -5.82
C LYS A 92 -5.31 -20.20 -7.20
N LEU A 93 -4.27 -19.69 -7.86
CA LEU A 93 -3.85 -20.13 -9.17
C LEU A 93 -2.85 -21.29 -9.05
N VAL A 94 -3.29 -22.49 -9.42
CA VAL A 94 -2.41 -23.67 -9.52
C VAL A 94 -2.03 -23.87 -10.98
N ILE A 95 -0.80 -23.49 -11.35
CA ILE A 95 -0.26 -23.75 -12.69
C ILE A 95 0.60 -25.00 -12.63
N ARG A 96 0.23 -26.04 -13.40
CA ARG A 96 1.11 -27.18 -13.67
C ARG A 96 1.89 -26.90 -14.95
N LEU A 97 3.19 -26.68 -14.82
CA LEU A 97 4.11 -26.69 -15.95
C LEU A 97 4.45 -28.16 -16.20
N GLY A 98 3.97 -28.68 -17.33
CA GLY A 98 4.27 -30.05 -17.79
C GLY A 98 5.74 -30.22 -18.15
#